data_AF-A0A812JG12-F1
#
_entry.id   AF-A0A812JG12-F1
#
_cell.length_a   1.000
_cell.length_b   1.000
_cell.length_c   1.000
_cell.angle_alpha   90.00
_cell.angle_beta   90.00
_cell.angle_gamma   90.00
#
_symmetry.space_group_name_H-M   'P 1'
#
loop_
_entity.id
_entity.type
_entity.pdbx_description
1 polymer ?
#
loop_
_entity_poly.entity_id
_entity_poly.type
_entity_poly.pdbx_seq_one_letter_code
_entity_poly.pdbx_strand_id
1 'polypeptide(L)'
;MRSSCRYTTQEALALHESVPPDHWCVTRSDLKHLRREVLKAIENGEIGPPDDGTDDFAVSDKQYGPSIYTVNRQYIMPVTQDAGKVSWALMRHPAGLECDLFISHAWQEGVFEFLSKVLHSWPRAARHAWCCMLANPQNLDIGALLQSPSNSPFALALQASTWVLVVPNRHCSIYTRLWCSYEAYVAHDARKTIFVARSSNRRKICAALSQALLAGLAGVFLALAMDRWRHSWRHHVVGLVALCMVVAIALASAALQHNGSRMALNWLGAFVSGFLTIHWYPIHGALELPGKSDELNLAEQRLLLLIAASFFYLMEVDRVNGQSRAEEAVQLRRGFRGSIAHATCSEPDDADRIHAEIGTQTEDVDYAIQVLLTAGMSTPTLRDVARAGVGIQDAGHAEIAVPFLALIPFTAMSIFSFCINFEYLPEAAWVYYVLQVYPILCRVALLLVISRSATDERCFIMKMMTKLVAIYLAVICPILVQWEWYGSSGHLPDQALIDVCFYTAMCCFSFLGMRGTLALPRCGPCLLQLFLGRCNKLPGPCAAQSSPTATDTDSDSAGSTTTQGS
;
A
#
# COMPACT_ATOMS: atom_id res chain seq x y z
N MET A 1 1.37 -36.24 -14.31
CA MET A 1 0.03 -36.50 -13.75
C MET A 1 0.19 -37.50 -12.63
N ARG A 2 0.07 -37.09 -11.36
CA ARG A 2 -0.08 -38.08 -10.27
C ARG A 2 -1.46 -38.70 -10.48
N SER A 3 -1.55 -40.04 -10.50
CA SER A 3 -2.82 -40.74 -10.32
C SER A 3 -3.51 -40.09 -9.12
N SER A 4 -4.65 -39.41 -9.34
CA SER A 4 -5.41 -38.88 -8.21
C SER A 4 -5.85 -40.09 -7.41
N CYS A 5 -5.45 -40.13 -6.14
CA CYS A 5 -6.00 -41.10 -5.22
C CYS A 5 -7.52 -40.86 -5.20
N ARG A 6 -8.30 -41.87 -5.59
CA ARG A 6 -9.76 -41.80 -5.52
C ARG A 6 -10.16 -42.26 -4.13
N TYR A 7 -10.73 -41.37 -3.34
CA TYR A 7 -11.29 -41.71 -2.05
C TYR A 7 -12.71 -42.23 -2.24
N THR A 8 -13.16 -43.10 -1.34
CA THR A 8 -14.57 -43.33 -1.08
C THR A 8 -15.13 -42.16 -0.24
N THR A 9 -16.44 -41.97 -0.21
CA THR A 9 -17.05 -40.94 0.65
C THR A 9 -16.74 -41.17 2.13
N GLN A 10 -16.66 -42.43 2.58
CA GLN A 10 -16.28 -42.74 3.95
C GLN A 10 -14.83 -42.39 4.26
N GLU A 11 -13.90 -42.66 3.34
CA GLU A 11 -12.50 -42.23 3.47
C GLU A 11 -12.37 -40.71 3.45
N ALA A 12 -13.15 -40.01 2.63
CA ALA A 12 -13.16 -38.54 2.60
C ALA A 12 -13.67 -37.95 3.93
N LEU A 13 -14.72 -38.53 4.52
CA LEU A 13 -15.20 -38.14 5.86
C LEU A 13 -14.14 -38.38 6.92
N ALA A 14 -13.59 -39.61 6.97
CA ALA A 14 -12.53 -39.97 7.90
C ALA A 14 -11.29 -39.06 7.74
N LEU A 15 -10.97 -38.64 6.52
CA LEU A 15 -9.88 -37.72 6.27
C LEU A 15 -10.13 -36.34 6.89
N HIS A 16 -11.33 -35.77 6.75
CA HIS A 16 -11.68 -34.49 7.39
C HIS A 16 -11.79 -34.60 8.91
N GLU A 17 -12.14 -35.76 9.44
CA GLU A 17 -12.12 -36.01 10.89
C GLU A 17 -10.69 -36.12 11.42
N SER A 18 -9.79 -36.74 10.65
CA SER A 18 -8.40 -36.98 11.05
C SER A 18 -7.47 -35.77 10.86
N VAL A 19 -7.73 -34.93 9.86
CA VAL A 19 -6.93 -33.73 9.56
C VAL A 19 -7.67 -32.52 10.12
N PRO A 20 -7.09 -31.78 11.06
CA PRO A 20 -7.78 -30.66 11.69
C PRO A 20 -8.08 -29.53 10.67
N PRO A 21 -9.15 -28.75 10.85
CA PRO A 21 -9.59 -27.78 9.84
C PRO A 21 -8.62 -26.65 9.50
N ASP A 22 -7.78 -26.27 10.46
CA ASP A 22 -6.67 -25.32 10.27
C ASP A 22 -5.54 -25.89 9.41
N HIS A 23 -5.64 -27.16 8.99
CA HIS A 23 -4.72 -27.80 8.05
C HIS A 23 -5.32 -27.98 6.64
N TRP A 24 -6.55 -27.51 6.39
CA TRP A 24 -7.20 -27.61 5.07
C TRP A 24 -6.76 -26.48 4.13
N CYS A 25 -5.45 -26.29 4.00
CA CYS A 25 -4.89 -25.15 3.27
C CYS A 25 -4.39 -25.50 1.87
N VAL A 26 -4.16 -24.46 1.07
CA VAL A 26 -3.61 -24.53 -0.28
C VAL A 26 -2.32 -23.72 -0.39
N THR A 27 -1.49 -24.06 -1.37
CA THR A 27 -0.26 -23.32 -1.68
C THR A 27 -0.48 -22.26 -2.75
N ARG A 28 0.46 -21.31 -2.89
CA ARG A 28 0.50 -20.39 -4.06
C ARG A 28 0.50 -21.13 -5.40
N SER A 29 1.13 -22.29 -5.48
CA SER A 29 1.15 -23.12 -6.70
C SER A 29 -0.21 -23.70 -7.02
N ASP A 30 -1.01 -24.08 -6.01
CA ASP A 30 -2.35 -24.61 -6.22
C ASP A 30 -3.29 -23.54 -6.77
N LEU A 31 -3.22 -22.30 -6.27
CA LEU A 31 -4.01 -21.20 -6.83
C LEU A 31 -3.63 -20.87 -8.29
N LYS A 32 -2.34 -20.92 -8.62
CA LYS A 32 -1.88 -20.78 -10.01
C LYS A 32 -2.35 -21.94 -10.90
N HIS A 33 -2.44 -23.14 -10.34
CA HIS A 33 -2.97 -24.31 -11.03
C HIS A 33 -4.47 -24.17 -11.26
N LEU A 34 -5.24 -23.83 -10.23
CA LEU A 34 -6.68 -23.55 -10.33
C LEU A 34 -6.96 -22.51 -11.42
N ARG A 35 -6.19 -21.42 -11.49
CA ARG A 35 -6.33 -20.42 -12.55
C ARG A 35 -6.25 -21.04 -13.96
N ARG A 36 -5.27 -21.92 -14.19
CA ARG A 36 -5.07 -22.57 -15.50
C ARG A 36 -6.18 -23.55 -15.80
N GLU A 37 -6.62 -24.30 -14.79
CA GLU A 37 -7.70 -25.27 -14.97
C GLU A 37 -9.03 -24.59 -15.27
N VAL A 38 -9.38 -23.51 -14.55
CA VAL A 38 -10.61 -22.74 -14.82
C VAL A 38 -10.55 -22.13 -16.23
N LEU A 39 -9.42 -21.55 -16.65
CA LEU A 39 -9.26 -21.06 -18.02
C LEU A 39 -9.49 -22.16 -19.06
N LYS A 40 -8.89 -23.33 -18.86
CA LYS A 40 -9.03 -24.48 -19.75
C LYS A 40 -10.48 -25.00 -19.78
N ALA A 41 -11.14 -25.07 -18.62
CA ALA A 41 -12.52 -25.50 -18.50
C ALA A 41 -13.48 -24.52 -19.22
N ILE A 42 -13.22 -23.21 -19.16
CA ILE A 42 -13.93 -22.19 -19.96
C ILE A 42 -13.69 -22.40 -21.46
N GLU A 43 -12.43 -22.59 -21.88
CA GLU A 43 -12.07 -22.83 -23.29
C GLU A 43 -12.72 -24.12 -23.85
N ASN A 44 -12.89 -25.13 -23.01
CA ASN A 44 -13.56 -26.39 -23.34
C ASN A 44 -15.09 -26.31 -23.29
N GLY A 45 -15.68 -25.23 -22.79
CA GLY A 45 -17.13 -25.12 -22.56
C GLY A 45 -17.65 -25.91 -21.35
N GLU A 46 -16.76 -26.38 -20.46
CA GLU A 46 -17.12 -27.03 -19.19
C GLU A 46 -17.60 -26.01 -18.16
N ILE A 47 -17.08 -24.78 -18.22
CA ILE A 47 -17.58 -23.64 -17.45
C ILE A 47 -18.21 -22.63 -18.40
N GLY A 48 -19.48 -22.30 -18.18
CA GLY A 48 -20.24 -21.32 -18.96
C GLY A 48 -21.16 -20.45 -18.08
N PRO A 49 -21.61 -19.29 -18.58
CA PRO A 49 -22.60 -18.47 -17.88
C PRO A 49 -23.85 -19.30 -17.56
N PRO A 50 -24.37 -19.26 -16.32
CA PRO A 50 -25.57 -20.00 -15.96
C PRO A 50 -26.80 -19.42 -16.67
N ASP A 51 -27.75 -20.31 -17.03
CA ASP A 51 -28.96 -19.94 -17.79
C ASP A 51 -29.88 -18.96 -17.03
N ASP A 52 -29.76 -18.89 -15.71
CA ASP A 52 -30.54 -18.01 -14.84
C ASP A 52 -30.03 -16.56 -14.81
N GLY A 53 -28.92 -16.27 -15.49
CA GLY A 53 -28.32 -14.94 -15.56
C GLY A 53 -27.71 -14.45 -14.25
N THR A 54 -27.52 -15.34 -13.27
CA THR A 54 -26.90 -14.98 -11.97
C THR A 54 -25.44 -14.55 -12.10
N ASP A 55 -24.78 -14.92 -13.20
CA ASP A 55 -23.37 -14.61 -13.48
C ASP A 55 -23.11 -14.44 -14.99
N ASP A 56 -23.34 -13.22 -15.50
CA ASP A 56 -23.14 -12.87 -16.90
C ASP A 56 -21.68 -12.51 -17.22
N PHE A 57 -20.78 -13.49 -17.12
CA PHE A 57 -19.36 -13.30 -17.46
C PHE A 57 -19.11 -13.59 -18.95
N ALA A 58 -18.28 -12.76 -19.59
CA ALA A 58 -17.84 -13.05 -20.95
C ALA A 58 -16.76 -14.15 -20.94
N VAL A 59 -16.90 -15.17 -21.80
CA VAL A 59 -15.91 -16.25 -21.99
C VAL A 59 -14.50 -15.72 -22.30
N SER A 60 -14.42 -14.55 -22.96
CA SER A 60 -13.16 -13.87 -23.29
C SER A 60 -12.58 -13.02 -22.15
N ASP A 61 -13.30 -12.85 -21.03
CA ASP A 61 -12.86 -12.04 -19.90
C ASP A 61 -11.77 -12.76 -19.08
N LYS A 62 -10.53 -12.31 -19.29
CA LYS A 62 -9.35 -12.79 -18.55
C LYS A 62 -9.04 -11.96 -17.30
N GLN A 63 -9.79 -10.89 -17.06
CA GLN A 63 -9.57 -9.96 -15.95
C GLN A 63 -10.39 -10.36 -14.73
N TYR A 64 -11.70 -10.60 -14.90
CA TYR A 64 -12.60 -10.95 -13.80
C TYR A 64 -13.01 -12.42 -13.84
N GLY A 65 -13.50 -12.88 -15.00
CA GLY A 65 -13.94 -14.27 -15.19
C GLY A 65 -15.24 -14.59 -14.45
N PRO A 66 -15.65 -15.87 -14.40
CA PRO A 66 -16.85 -16.32 -13.70
C PRO A 66 -16.77 -16.03 -12.20
N SER A 67 -17.93 -15.83 -11.59
CA SER A 67 -18.08 -15.78 -10.14
C SER A 67 -17.60 -17.08 -9.48
N ILE A 68 -17.22 -16.99 -8.21
CA ILE A 68 -16.83 -18.18 -7.43
C ILE A 68 -18.01 -19.15 -7.25
N TYR A 69 -19.26 -18.68 -7.22
CA TYR A 69 -20.43 -19.56 -7.27
C TYR A 69 -20.42 -20.48 -8.50
N THR A 70 -20.22 -19.90 -9.68
CA THR A 70 -20.15 -20.63 -10.94
C THR A 70 -18.99 -21.60 -10.97
N VAL A 71 -17.78 -21.15 -10.58
CA VAL A 71 -16.59 -22.02 -10.53
C VAL A 71 -16.76 -23.16 -9.53
N ASN A 72 -17.37 -22.89 -8.38
CA ASN A 72 -17.61 -23.92 -7.38
C ASN A 72 -18.53 -25.01 -7.92
N ARG A 73 -19.68 -24.61 -8.49
CA ARG A 73 -20.71 -25.51 -8.99
C ARG A 73 -20.28 -26.29 -10.23
N GLN A 74 -19.65 -25.62 -11.20
CA GLN A 74 -19.34 -26.21 -12.51
C GLN A 74 -17.96 -26.86 -12.58
N TYR A 75 -17.06 -26.59 -11.62
CA TYR A 75 -15.70 -27.12 -11.67
C TYR A 75 -15.24 -27.75 -10.35
N ILE A 76 -15.22 -27.01 -9.23
CA ILE A 76 -14.68 -27.52 -7.96
C ILE A 76 -15.49 -28.73 -7.47
N MET A 77 -16.82 -28.62 -7.44
CA MET A 77 -17.71 -29.71 -7.01
C MET A 77 -17.57 -30.95 -7.89
N PRO A 78 -17.66 -30.89 -9.24
CA PRO A 78 -17.43 -32.07 -10.09
C PRO A 78 -16.07 -32.73 -9.86
N VAL A 79 -14.98 -31.95 -9.84
CA VAL A 79 -13.63 -32.50 -9.65
C VAL A 79 -13.47 -33.17 -8.28
N THR A 80 -14.00 -32.55 -7.22
CA THR A 80 -13.92 -33.11 -5.87
C THR A 80 -14.89 -34.28 -5.64
N GLN A 81 -16.02 -34.31 -6.34
CA GLN A 81 -16.97 -35.43 -6.35
C GLN A 81 -16.30 -36.68 -6.92
N ASP A 82 -15.61 -36.55 -8.06
CA ASP A 82 -14.84 -37.63 -8.69
C ASP A 82 -13.66 -38.11 -7.83
N ALA A 83 -13.16 -37.25 -6.95
CA ALA A 83 -12.13 -37.58 -5.97
C ALA A 83 -12.68 -38.19 -4.67
N GLY A 84 -13.98 -38.45 -4.56
CA GLY A 84 -14.58 -39.06 -3.36
C GLY A 84 -15.25 -38.10 -2.41
N LYS A 85 -15.58 -36.88 -2.86
CA LYS A 85 -16.15 -35.77 -2.07
C LYS A 85 -15.20 -35.12 -1.06
N VAL A 86 -13.90 -35.38 -1.18
CA VAL A 86 -12.89 -34.70 -0.36
C VAL A 86 -12.78 -33.21 -0.74
N SER A 87 -12.46 -32.30 0.17
CA SER A 87 -12.21 -30.90 -0.18
C SER A 87 -11.06 -30.77 -1.18
N TRP A 88 -11.03 -29.69 -1.96
CA TRP A 88 -9.94 -29.47 -2.91
C TRP A 88 -8.58 -29.39 -2.21
N ALA A 89 -8.52 -28.76 -1.03
CA ALA A 89 -7.30 -28.67 -0.23
C ALA A 89 -6.76 -30.06 0.15
N LEU A 90 -7.59 -30.93 0.75
CA LEU A 90 -7.17 -32.27 1.17
C LEU A 90 -7.00 -33.25 0.01
N MET A 91 -7.70 -33.03 -1.11
CA MET A 91 -7.44 -33.74 -2.36
C MET A 91 -6.00 -33.52 -2.84
N ARG A 92 -5.49 -32.29 -2.67
CA ARG A 92 -4.14 -31.89 -3.09
C ARG A 92 -3.08 -32.24 -2.04
N HIS A 93 -3.44 -32.12 -0.77
CA HIS A 93 -2.56 -32.30 0.39
C HIS A 93 -3.24 -33.16 1.45
N PRO A 94 -3.26 -34.49 1.30
CA PRO A 94 -3.99 -35.37 2.22
C PRO A 94 -3.46 -35.34 3.66
N ALA A 95 -2.18 -34.99 3.85
CA ALA A 95 -1.59 -34.81 5.17
C ALA A 95 -1.95 -33.46 5.84
N GLY A 96 -2.67 -32.58 5.12
CA GLY A 96 -2.91 -31.22 5.55
C GLY A 96 -1.69 -30.29 5.43
N LEU A 97 -1.93 -29.00 5.58
CA LEU A 97 -0.96 -27.91 5.53
C LEU A 97 -1.31 -26.85 6.57
N GLU A 98 -0.41 -26.52 7.49
CA GLU A 98 -0.60 -25.49 8.52
C GLU A 98 -1.10 -24.15 7.91
N CYS A 99 -2.11 -23.55 8.53
CA CYS A 99 -2.66 -22.25 8.10
C CYS A 99 -1.77 -21.08 8.54
N ASP A 100 -1.11 -20.43 7.58
CA ASP A 100 -0.42 -19.16 7.83
C ASP A 100 -1.34 -17.94 7.53
N LEU A 101 -2.17 -18.07 6.48
CA LEU A 101 -2.97 -16.99 5.90
C LEU A 101 -4.45 -17.40 5.77
N PHE A 102 -5.35 -16.65 6.38
CA PHE A 102 -6.79 -16.80 6.15
C PHE A 102 -7.26 -15.82 5.07
N ILE A 103 -8.03 -16.28 4.09
CA ILE A 103 -8.58 -15.45 3.00
C ILE A 103 -10.07 -15.21 3.24
N SER A 104 -10.44 -13.96 3.50
CA SER A 104 -11.83 -13.50 3.66
C SER A 104 -12.32 -12.87 2.35
N HIS A 105 -13.41 -13.40 1.79
CA HIS A 105 -13.85 -13.04 0.44
C HIS A 105 -15.35 -13.30 0.16
N ALA A 106 -15.88 -12.65 -0.88
CA ALA A 106 -17.28 -12.84 -1.31
C ALA A 106 -17.37 -13.78 -2.51
N TRP A 107 -18.34 -14.68 -2.53
CA TRP A 107 -18.48 -15.64 -3.62
C TRP A 107 -19.01 -15.05 -4.95
N GLN A 108 -19.57 -13.83 -4.89
CA GLN A 108 -20.01 -13.08 -6.07
C GLN A 108 -18.83 -12.50 -6.88
N GLU A 109 -17.61 -12.57 -6.36
CA GLU A 109 -16.44 -12.03 -7.05
C GLU A 109 -15.99 -12.90 -8.22
N GLY A 110 -15.43 -12.27 -9.26
CA GLY A 110 -14.83 -12.99 -10.37
C GLY A 110 -13.56 -13.74 -9.94
N VAL A 111 -13.46 -15.02 -10.30
CA VAL A 111 -12.36 -15.90 -9.87
C VAL A 111 -10.98 -15.42 -10.33
N PHE A 112 -10.86 -14.77 -11.49
CA PHE A 112 -9.57 -14.25 -11.96
C PHE A 112 -9.17 -12.97 -11.26
N GLU A 113 -10.15 -12.13 -10.89
CA GLU A 113 -9.94 -10.98 -10.02
C GLU A 113 -9.43 -11.45 -8.65
N PHE A 114 -10.15 -12.39 -8.03
CA PHE A 114 -9.77 -13.01 -6.76
C PHE A 114 -8.35 -13.58 -6.80
N LEU A 115 -8.06 -14.48 -7.75
CA LEU A 115 -6.76 -15.14 -7.84
C LEU A 115 -5.63 -14.15 -8.11
N SER A 116 -5.87 -13.12 -8.92
CA SER A 116 -4.90 -12.06 -9.19
C SER A 116 -4.56 -11.28 -7.92
N LYS A 117 -5.59 -10.87 -7.16
CA LYS A 117 -5.45 -10.10 -5.92
C LYS A 117 -4.75 -10.92 -4.83
N VAL A 118 -5.19 -12.14 -4.60
CA VAL A 118 -4.61 -13.04 -3.60
C VAL A 118 -3.14 -13.33 -3.90
N LEU A 119 -2.82 -13.73 -5.14
CA LEU A 119 -1.44 -14.06 -5.50
C LEU A 119 -0.50 -12.85 -5.41
N HIS A 120 -0.99 -11.63 -5.68
CA HIS A 120 -0.19 -10.42 -5.58
C HIS A 120 0.03 -9.98 -4.13
N SER A 121 -1.01 -10.04 -3.30
CA SER A 121 -0.98 -9.58 -1.91
C SER A 121 -0.56 -10.65 -0.90
N TRP A 122 -0.23 -11.87 -1.35
CA TRP A 122 0.20 -12.95 -0.48
C TRP A 122 1.44 -12.54 0.35
N PRO A 123 1.37 -12.52 1.70
CA PRO A 123 2.49 -12.14 2.56
C PRO A 123 3.73 -13.00 2.30
N ARG A 124 4.92 -12.39 2.23
CA ARG A 124 6.14 -13.14 1.88
C ARG A 124 6.46 -14.28 2.86
N ALA A 125 6.06 -14.14 4.12
CA ALA A 125 6.29 -15.13 5.17
C ALA A 125 5.22 -16.24 5.23
N ALA A 126 4.07 -16.06 4.58
CA ALA A 126 3.01 -17.07 4.55
C ALA A 126 3.31 -18.14 3.50
N ARG A 127 3.24 -19.42 3.87
CA ARG A 127 3.46 -20.56 2.97
C ARG A 127 2.15 -21.09 2.42
N HIS A 128 1.14 -21.22 3.29
CA HIS A 128 -0.17 -21.78 2.93
C HIS A 128 -1.31 -20.83 3.28
N ALA A 129 -2.42 -20.99 2.59
CA ALA A 129 -3.62 -20.21 2.84
C ALA A 129 -4.87 -21.07 2.94
N TRP A 130 -5.75 -20.70 3.85
CA TRP A 130 -7.09 -21.24 3.96
C TRP A 130 -8.06 -20.36 3.14
N CYS A 131 -8.91 -20.99 2.33
CA CYS A 131 -9.90 -20.33 1.48
C CYS A 131 -11.15 -21.19 1.37
N CYS A 132 -12.32 -20.66 1.73
CA CYS A 132 -13.51 -21.48 1.99
C CYS A 132 -13.98 -22.30 0.79
N MET A 133 -13.89 -21.78 -0.44
CA MET A 133 -14.28 -22.51 -1.66
C MET A 133 -13.39 -23.74 -1.93
N LEU A 134 -12.16 -23.78 -1.38
CA LEU A 134 -11.19 -24.86 -1.60
C LEU A 134 -11.01 -25.75 -0.37
N ALA A 135 -11.13 -25.17 0.83
CA ALA A 135 -10.89 -25.84 2.09
C ALA A 135 -12.08 -26.68 2.56
N ASN A 136 -13.30 -26.16 2.40
CA ASN A 136 -14.49 -26.89 2.84
C ASN A 136 -14.84 -28.01 1.84
N PRO A 137 -15.35 -29.15 2.32
CA PRO A 137 -15.80 -30.24 1.45
C PRO A 137 -17.12 -29.88 0.77
N GLN A 138 -17.03 -29.28 -0.42
CA GLN A 138 -18.18 -28.70 -1.15
C GLN A 138 -19.29 -29.70 -1.52
N ASN A 139 -19.00 -31.01 -1.51
CA ASN A 139 -19.95 -32.08 -1.79
C ASN A 139 -20.46 -32.83 -0.54
N LEU A 140 -20.04 -32.41 0.66
CA LEU A 140 -20.53 -32.93 1.93
C LEU A 140 -21.51 -31.94 2.57
N ASP A 141 -22.10 -32.33 3.70
CA ASP A 141 -22.98 -31.45 4.47
C ASP A 141 -22.17 -30.38 5.22
N ILE A 142 -21.92 -29.27 4.54
CA ILE A 142 -21.23 -28.11 5.13
C ILE A 142 -22.10 -27.48 6.22
N GLY A 143 -23.43 -27.57 6.13
CA GLY A 143 -24.35 -27.02 7.13
C GLY A 143 -24.14 -27.63 8.51
N ALA A 144 -23.84 -28.93 8.58
CA ALA A 144 -23.43 -29.60 9.82
C ALA A 144 -22.14 -29.02 10.42
N LEU A 145 -21.18 -28.62 9.58
CA LEU A 145 -19.91 -28.01 10.01
C LEU A 145 -20.06 -26.56 10.48
N LEU A 146 -21.19 -25.91 10.19
CA LEU A 146 -21.46 -24.50 10.50
C LEU A 146 -22.42 -24.30 11.68
N GLN A 147 -22.89 -25.39 12.31
CA GLN A 147 -23.83 -25.33 13.44
C GLN A 147 -23.29 -24.58 14.66
N SER A 148 -21.97 -24.50 14.81
CA SER A 148 -21.31 -23.71 15.87
C SER A 148 -20.28 -22.80 15.20
N PRO A 149 -20.55 -21.49 15.04
CA PRO A 149 -19.64 -20.57 14.36
C PRO A 149 -18.21 -20.63 14.93
N SER A 150 -18.04 -20.60 16.25
CA SER A 150 -16.75 -20.71 16.94
C SER A 150 -15.98 -22.00 16.70
N ASN A 151 -16.68 -23.13 16.52
CA ASN A 151 -16.07 -24.44 16.26
C ASN A 151 -16.05 -24.81 14.77
N SER A 152 -16.51 -23.90 13.91
CA SER A 152 -16.53 -24.14 12.48
C SER A 152 -15.10 -24.29 11.92
N PRO A 153 -14.94 -25.00 10.78
CA PRO A 153 -13.66 -25.14 10.11
C PRO A 153 -12.91 -23.83 9.87
N PHE A 154 -13.67 -22.78 9.52
CA PHE A 154 -13.08 -21.49 9.17
C PHE A 154 -12.69 -20.69 10.42
N ALA A 155 -13.44 -20.76 11.54
CA ALA A 155 -13.06 -20.10 12.78
C ALA A 155 -11.76 -20.69 13.35
N LEU A 156 -11.63 -22.02 13.34
CA LEU A 156 -10.41 -22.72 13.75
C LEU A 156 -9.22 -22.35 12.86
N ALA A 157 -9.40 -22.33 11.54
CA ALA A 157 -8.35 -21.91 10.62
C ALA A 157 -7.95 -20.44 10.78
N LEU A 158 -8.91 -19.56 11.05
CA LEU A 158 -8.64 -18.13 11.28
C LEU A 158 -7.86 -17.94 12.59
N GLN A 159 -8.26 -18.62 13.67
CA GLN A 159 -7.56 -18.60 14.96
C GLN A 159 -6.11 -19.09 14.82
N ALA A 160 -5.87 -20.14 14.02
CA ALA A 160 -4.52 -20.63 13.74
C ALA A 160 -3.69 -19.68 12.86
N SER A 161 -4.33 -18.94 11.93
CA SER A 161 -3.64 -18.06 10.99
C SER A 161 -2.87 -16.92 11.65
N THR A 162 -1.79 -16.45 11.01
CA THR A 162 -1.09 -15.23 11.44
C THR A 162 -1.69 -13.98 10.80
N TRP A 163 -2.16 -14.11 9.57
CA TRP A 163 -2.68 -13.00 8.77
C TRP A 163 -4.07 -13.29 8.22
N VAL A 164 -4.85 -12.23 8.08
CA VAL A 164 -6.12 -12.26 7.35
C VAL A 164 -5.97 -11.38 6.11
N LEU A 165 -6.32 -11.90 4.93
CA LEU A 165 -6.35 -11.16 3.68
C LEU A 165 -7.79 -11.01 3.22
N VAL A 166 -8.29 -9.79 3.28
CA VAL A 166 -9.61 -9.37 2.82
C VAL A 166 -9.54 -9.06 1.33
N VAL A 167 -10.36 -9.73 0.53
CA VAL A 167 -10.36 -9.56 -0.93
C VAL A 167 -11.52 -8.65 -1.36
N PRO A 168 -11.29 -7.36 -1.67
CA PRO A 168 -12.32 -6.53 -2.27
C PRO A 168 -12.68 -7.05 -3.66
N ASN A 169 -13.90 -6.77 -4.10
CA ASN A 169 -14.35 -7.10 -5.46
C ASN A 169 -15.24 -5.97 -6.01
N ARG A 170 -15.50 -6.00 -7.32
CA ARG A 170 -16.30 -4.95 -7.97
C ARG A 170 -17.79 -5.00 -7.66
N HIS A 171 -18.34 -6.12 -7.21
CA HIS A 171 -19.79 -6.34 -7.09
C HIS A 171 -20.34 -5.75 -5.78
N CYS A 172 -19.75 -6.12 -4.65
CA CYS A 172 -20.19 -5.67 -3.33
C CYS A 172 -19.03 -5.69 -2.32
N SER A 173 -19.20 -4.94 -1.22
CA SER A 173 -18.35 -5.12 -0.05
C SER A 173 -18.52 -6.52 0.51
N ILE A 174 -17.43 -7.17 0.92
CA ILE A 174 -17.52 -8.47 1.57
C ILE A 174 -18.29 -8.40 2.89
N TYR A 175 -18.32 -7.23 3.54
CA TYR A 175 -19.00 -7.01 4.82
C TYR A 175 -20.51 -6.77 4.69
N THR A 176 -21.07 -6.85 3.48
CA THR A 176 -22.51 -7.07 3.35
C THR A 176 -22.90 -8.52 3.65
N ARG A 177 -21.93 -9.44 3.75
CA ARG A 177 -22.15 -10.86 4.09
C ARG A 177 -21.80 -11.12 5.55
N LEU A 178 -22.74 -11.69 6.29
CA LEU A 178 -22.62 -11.85 7.73
C LEU A 178 -21.47 -12.81 8.14
N TRP A 179 -21.22 -13.86 7.37
CA TRP A 179 -20.05 -14.74 7.60
C TRP A 179 -18.72 -13.98 7.48
N CYS A 180 -18.57 -13.05 6.53
CA CYS A 180 -17.34 -12.24 6.41
C CYS A 180 -17.22 -11.21 7.56
N SER A 181 -18.35 -10.71 8.06
CA SER A 181 -18.38 -9.90 9.28
C SER A 181 -17.95 -10.69 10.52
N TYR A 182 -18.39 -11.95 10.62
CA TYR A 182 -17.95 -12.87 11.68
C TYR A 182 -16.46 -13.22 11.57
N GLU A 183 -15.92 -13.39 10.36
CA GLU A 183 -14.46 -13.52 10.16
C GLU A 183 -13.69 -12.29 10.68
N ALA A 184 -14.22 -11.08 10.47
CA ALA A 184 -13.63 -9.86 11.03
C ALA A 184 -13.70 -9.82 12.56
N TYR A 185 -14.77 -10.36 13.16
CA TYR A 185 -14.89 -10.53 14.61
C TYR A 185 -13.81 -11.46 15.17
N VAL A 186 -13.69 -12.68 14.64
CA VAL A 186 -12.68 -13.64 15.11
C VAL A 186 -11.26 -13.08 14.89
N ALA A 187 -11.04 -12.38 13.79
CA ALA A 187 -9.75 -11.71 13.51
C ALA A 187 -9.45 -10.58 14.52
N HIS A 188 -10.47 -9.82 14.91
CA HIS A 188 -10.33 -8.76 15.90
C HIS A 188 -9.96 -9.33 17.27
N ASP A 189 -10.74 -10.29 17.75
CA ASP A 189 -10.59 -10.94 19.06
C ASP A 189 -9.22 -11.61 19.19
N ALA A 190 -8.84 -12.39 18.17
CA ALA A 190 -7.52 -13.04 18.12
C ALA A 190 -6.36 -12.08 17.76
N ARG A 191 -6.60 -10.76 17.78
CA ARG A 191 -5.64 -9.68 17.52
C ARG A 191 -4.85 -9.86 16.22
N LYS A 192 -5.49 -10.39 15.18
CA LYS A 192 -4.85 -10.64 13.87
C LYS A 192 -4.55 -9.35 13.13
N THR A 193 -3.59 -9.45 12.21
CA THR A 193 -3.31 -8.42 11.22
C THR A 193 -4.15 -8.68 9.97
N ILE A 194 -4.99 -7.70 9.61
CA ILE A 194 -5.90 -7.78 8.46
C ILE A 194 -5.36 -6.87 7.35
N PHE A 195 -5.14 -7.42 6.17
CA PHE A 195 -4.72 -6.70 4.96
C PHE A 195 -5.82 -6.65 3.92
N VAL A 196 -5.82 -5.60 3.10
CA VAL A 196 -6.65 -5.52 1.89
C VAL A 196 -5.85 -6.04 0.69
N ALA A 197 -6.42 -7.02 -0.03
CA ALA A 197 -5.83 -7.58 -1.24
C ALA A 197 -5.88 -6.60 -2.41
N ARG A 198 -4.85 -6.64 -3.26
CA ARG A 198 -4.63 -5.67 -4.33
C ARG A 198 -4.31 -6.36 -5.64
N SER A 199 -4.77 -5.77 -6.73
CA SER A 199 -4.38 -6.22 -8.06
C SER A 199 -2.97 -5.75 -8.40
N SER A 200 -2.25 -6.52 -9.22
CA SER A 200 -0.95 -6.08 -9.73
C SER A 200 -1.10 -4.87 -10.64
N ASN A 201 -0.50 -3.74 -10.25
CA ASN A 201 -0.49 -2.51 -11.05
C ASN A 201 0.74 -2.35 -11.93
N ARG A 202 1.51 -3.44 -12.15
CA ARG A 202 2.79 -3.36 -12.88
C ARG A 202 2.65 -2.72 -14.26
N ARG A 203 1.60 -3.03 -15.01
CA ARG A 203 1.36 -2.43 -16.34
C ARG A 203 1.07 -0.93 -16.24
N LYS A 204 0.21 -0.51 -15.30
CA LYS A 204 -0.12 0.90 -15.05
C LYS A 204 1.14 1.69 -14.65
N ILE A 205 1.96 1.11 -13.77
CA ILE A 205 3.24 1.69 -13.33
C ILE A 205 4.22 1.80 -14.50
N CYS A 206 4.42 0.73 -15.28
CA CYS A 206 5.31 0.78 -16.45
C CYS A 206 4.87 1.84 -17.45
N ALA A 207 3.56 1.96 -17.74
CA ALA A 207 3.04 2.99 -18.63
C ALA A 207 3.31 4.41 -18.11
N ALA A 208 3.04 4.66 -16.82
CA ALA A 208 3.29 5.96 -16.19
C ALA A 208 4.79 6.33 -16.18
N LEU A 209 5.66 5.36 -15.88
CA LEU A 209 7.11 5.54 -15.92
C LEU A 209 7.60 5.83 -17.34
N SER A 210 7.10 5.11 -18.36
CA SER A 210 7.45 5.39 -19.76
C SER A 210 7.05 6.79 -20.18
N GLN A 211 5.86 7.27 -19.78
CA GLN A 211 5.40 8.64 -20.08
C GLN A 211 6.28 9.70 -19.39
N ALA A 212 6.59 9.51 -18.11
CA ALA A 212 7.48 10.43 -17.40
C ALA A 212 8.90 10.42 -17.99
N LEU A 213 9.41 9.27 -18.43
CA LEU A 213 10.70 9.15 -19.10
C LEU A 213 10.70 9.92 -20.43
N LEU A 214 9.67 9.77 -21.25
CA LEU A 214 9.52 10.53 -22.51
C LEU A 214 9.49 12.04 -22.25
N ALA A 215 8.80 12.49 -21.19
CA ALA A 215 8.80 13.90 -20.80
C ALA A 215 10.22 14.38 -20.40
N GLY A 216 10.96 13.59 -19.61
CA GLY A 216 12.35 13.88 -19.27
C GLY A 216 13.27 13.98 -20.49
N LEU A 217 13.17 13.01 -21.41
CA LEU A 217 13.93 13.01 -22.67
C LEU A 217 13.59 14.23 -23.54
N ALA A 218 12.32 14.61 -23.63
CA ALA A 218 11.91 15.81 -24.36
C ALA A 218 12.58 17.08 -23.78
N GLY A 219 12.72 17.16 -22.45
CA GLY A 219 13.45 18.23 -21.78
C GLY A 219 14.93 18.26 -22.18
N VAL A 220 15.59 17.10 -22.22
CA VAL A 220 16.98 16.95 -22.68
C VAL A 220 17.13 17.40 -24.14
N PHE A 221 16.26 16.95 -25.03
CA PHE A 221 16.31 17.31 -26.46
C PHE A 221 16.11 18.81 -26.68
N LEU A 222 15.17 19.43 -25.96
CA LEU A 222 14.98 20.87 -26.02
C LEU A 222 16.24 21.61 -25.57
N ALA A 223 16.86 21.14 -24.49
CA ALA A 223 18.08 21.75 -23.99
C ALA A 223 19.26 21.62 -24.99
N LEU A 224 19.42 20.46 -25.62
CA LEU A 224 20.42 20.29 -26.68
C LEU A 224 20.15 21.19 -27.89
N ALA A 225 18.89 21.38 -28.27
CA ALA A 225 18.52 22.28 -29.36
C ALA A 225 18.81 23.75 -29.04
N MET A 226 18.66 24.13 -27.76
CA MET A 226 18.92 25.48 -27.25
C MET A 226 20.39 25.72 -26.89
N ASP A 227 21.24 24.70 -26.85
CA ASP A 227 22.68 24.81 -26.52
C ASP A 227 23.44 25.78 -27.44
N ARG A 228 22.99 25.95 -28.70
CA ARG A 228 23.56 26.95 -29.62
C ARG A 228 23.47 28.39 -29.12
N TRP A 229 22.60 28.68 -28.15
CA TRP A 229 22.34 30.04 -27.68
C TRP A 229 23.07 30.34 -26.36
N ARG A 230 23.90 29.41 -25.87
CA ARG A 230 24.49 29.32 -24.51
C ARG A 230 25.33 30.50 -24.01
N HIS A 231 25.77 31.42 -24.86
CA HIS A 231 26.71 32.49 -24.47
C HIS A 231 26.09 33.78 -23.88
N SER A 232 24.78 33.82 -23.60
CA SER A 232 24.14 35.01 -23.00
C SER A 232 23.99 34.91 -21.47
N TRP A 233 24.19 36.01 -20.74
CA TRP A 233 23.92 36.13 -19.30
C TRP A 233 22.53 35.61 -18.87
N ARG A 234 21.56 35.63 -19.81
CA ARG A 234 20.21 35.09 -19.66
C ARG A 234 20.18 33.62 -19.21
N HIS A 235 21.22 32.82 -19.46
CA HIS A 235 21.26 31.40 -19.07
C HIS A 235 21.34 31.16 -17.57
N HIS A 236 22.00 32.05 -16.81
CA HIS A 236 22.07 31.93 -15.36
C HIS A 236 20.69 32.11 -14.72
N VAL A 237 19.94 33.11 -15.21
CA VAL A 237 18.57 33.37 -14.76
C VAL A 237 17.66 32.20 -15.12
N VAL A 238 17.78 31.65 -16.33
CA VAL A 238 16.98 30.49 -16.76
C VAL A 238 17.24 29.25 -15.91
N GLY A 239 18.51 28.94 -15.60
CA GLY A 239 18.87 27.81 -14.74
C GLY A 239 18.31 27.94 -13.32
N LEU A 240 18.46 29.11 -12.69
CA LEU A 240 17.93 29.38 -11.36
C LEU A 240 16.40 29.30 -11.32
N VAL A 241 15.72 29.92 -12.30
CA VAL A 241 14.26 29.84 -12.42
C VAL A 241 13.81 28.39 -12.60
N ALA A 242 14.51 27.61 -13.43
CA ALA A 242 14.21 26.20 -13.61
C ALA A 242 14.42 25.38 -12.32
N LEU A 243 15.42 25.68 -11.49
CA LEU A 243 15.55 25.04 -10.17
C LEU A 243 14.35 25.31 -9.29
N CYS A 244 13.99 26.60 -9.16
CA CYS A 244 12.88 27.03 -8.33
C CYS A 244 11.58 26.38 -8.82
N MET A 245 11.41 26.25 -10.14
CA MET A 245 10.30 25.49 -10.71
C MET A 245 10.34 24.02 -10.31
N VAL A 246 11.47 23.32 -10.40
CA VAL A 246 11.57 21.90 -9.97
C VAL A 246 11.16 21.74 -8.51
N VAL A 247 11.67 22.59 -7.62
CA VAL A 247 11.33 22.55 -6.18
C VAL A 247 9.84 22.85 -5.97
N ALA A 248 9.32 23.90 -6.59
CA ALA A 248 7.90 24.25 -6.48
C ALA A 248 6.98 23.15 -7.03
N ILE A 249 7.31 22.56 -8.18
CA ILE A 249 6.59 21.44 -8.79
C ILE A 249 6.64 20.21 -7.87
N ALA A 250 7.79 19.92 -7.27
CA ALA A 250 7.94 18.79 -6.34
C ALA A 250 7.05 18.95 -5.10
N LEU A 251 7.07 20.13 -4.49
CA LEU A 251 6.21 20.45 -3.34
C LEU A 251 4.72 20.41 -3.72
N ALA A 252 4.35 21.00 -4.87
CA ALA A 252 2.98 20.99 -5.36
C ALA A 252 2.50 19.55 -5.67
N SER A 253 3.32 18.74 -6.34
CA SER A 253 3.00 17.34 -6.65
C SER A 253 2.81 16.49 -5.40
N ALA A 254 3.64 16.71 -4.37
CA ALA A 254 3.51 16.03 -3.08
C ALA A 254 2.27 16.47 -2.29
N ALA A 255 1.82 17.72 -2.45
CA ALA A 255 0.65 18.24 -1.74
C ALA A 255 -0.70 17.93 -2.43
N LEU A 256 -0.70 17.75 -3.75
CA LEU A 256 -1.94 17.60 -4.52
C LEU A 256 -2.54 16.19 -4.43
N GLN A 257 -3.84 16.13 -4.19
CA GLN A 257 -4.62 14.89 -4.14
C GLN A 257 -5.23 14.52 -5.50
N HIS A 258 -5.38 15.50 -6.40
CA HIS A 258 -6.00 15.26 -7.70
C HIS A 258 -5.04 14.52 -8.65
N ASN A 259 -5.41 13.30 -9.04
CA ASN A 259 -4.56 12.40 -9.82
C ASN A 259 -4.09 13.01 -11.14
N GLY A 260 -4.97 13.68 -11.89
CA GLY A 260 -4.62 14.30 -13.18
C GLY A 260 -3.61 15.44 -13.03
N SER A 261 -3.79 16.28 -12.01
CA SER A 261 -2.90 17.41 -11.74
C SER A 261 -1.53 16.94 -11.26
N ARG A 262 -1.49 15.92 -10.40
CA ARG A 262 -0.25 15.29 -9.93
C ARG A 262 0.53 14.66 -11.09
N MET A 263 -0.16 13.98 -12.01
CA MET A 263 0.44 13.41 -13.21
C MET A 263 1.08 14.49 -14.10
N ALA A 264 0.35 15.57 -14.40
CA ALA A 264 0.86 16.67 -15.21
C ALA A 264 2.09 17.35 -14.57
N LEU A 265 2.06 17.57 -13.24
CA LEU A 265 3.19 18.13 -12.50
C LEU A 265 4.39 17.20 -12.49
N ASN A 266 4.21 15.89 -12.33
CA ASN A 266 5.32 14.94 -12.40
C ASN A 266 5.98 14.92 -13.78
N TRP A 267 5.18 15.00 -14.86
CA TRP A 267 5.74 15.09 -16.22
C TRP A 267 6.47 16.40 -16.44
N LEU A 268 5.89 17.53 -16.00
CA LEU A 268 6.55 18.83 -16.07
C LEU A 268 7.86 18.84 -15.26
N GLY A 269 7.85 18.29 -14.05
CA GLY A 269 9.03 18.18 -13.20
C GLY A 269 10.13 17.31 -13.83
N ALA A 270 9.76 16.16 -14.41
CA ALA A 270 10.69 15.32 -15.16
C ALA A 270 11.27 16.05 -16.38
N PHE A 271 10.44 16.77 -17.13
CA PHE A 271 10.85 17.60 -18.26
C PHE A 271 11.85 18.69 -17.85
N VAL A 272 11.53 19.48 -16.81
CA VAL A 272 12.43 20.55 -16.34
C VAL A 272 13.73 19.97 -15.78
N SER A 273 13.67 18.83 -15.08
CA SER A 273 14.88 18.12 -14.62
C SER A 273 15.76 17.70 -15.79
N GLY A 274 15.16 17.12 -16.84
CA GLY A 274 15.84 16.77 -18.08
C GLY A 274 16.48 17.97 -18.76
N PHE A 275 15.76 19.10 -18.84
CA PHE A 275 16.28 20.34 -19.41
C PHE A 275 17.53 20.87 -18.65
N LEU A 276 17.49 20.82 -17.32
CA LEU A 276 18.60 21.24 -16.47
C LEU A 276 19.85 20.33 -16.62
N THR A 277 19.69 19.07 -17.03
CA THR A 277 20.85 18.16 -17.25
C THR A 277 21.80 18.60 -18.36
N ILE A 278 21.43 19.58 -19.19
CA ILE A 278 22.34 20.17 -20.18
C ILE A 278 22.66 21.62 -19.80
N HIS A 279 21.65 22.42 -19.44
CA HIS A 279 21.78 23.86 -19.25
C HIS A 279 22.19 24.35 -17.88
N TRP A 280 22.24 23.47 -16.87
CA TRP A 280 22.68 23.90 -15.54
C TRP A 280 24.16 24.30 -15.57
N TYR A 281 24.41 25.61 -15.45
CA TYR A 281 25.73 26.18 -15.24
C TYR A 281 26.14 25.96 -13.78
N PRO A 282 27.39 25.55 -13.48
CA PRO A 282 27.85 25.38 -12.10
C PRO A 282 27.63 26.70 -11.36
N ILE A 283 26.73 26.70 -10.37
CA ILE A 283 26.57 27.83 -9.46
C ILE A 283 27.71 27.69 -8.45
N HIS A 284 28.92 28.07 -8.87
CA HIS A 284 30.10 28.04 -8.01
C HIS A 284 30.80 29.38 -8.03
N GLY A 285 30.19 30.33 -7.32
CA GLY A 285 30.91 31.42 -6.68
C GLY A 285 31.06 31.24 -5.17
N ALA A 286 30.15 30.52 -4.50
CA ALA A 286 30.08 30.54 -3.03
C ALA A 286 30.97 29.51 -2.30
N LEU A 287 31.40 28.43 -2.97
CA LEU A 287 32.19 27.33 -2.38
C LEU A 287 33.38 26.96 -3.26
N GLU A 288 34.17 27.95 -3.69
CA GLU A 288 35.50 27.71 -4.25
C GLU A 288 36.40 27.09 -3.17
N LEU A 289 36.28 25.77 -2.96
CA LEU A 289 37.24 25.03 -2.16
C LEU A 289 38.55 25.01 -2.95
N PRO A 290 39.65 25.55 -2.40
CA PRO A 290 40.93 25.59 -3.10
C PRO A 290 41.35 24.16 -3.48
N GLY A 291 41.52 23.91 -4.78
CA GLY A 291 41.98 22.63 -5.32
C GLY A 291 40.91 21.64 -5.80
N LYS A 292 39.61 21.92 -5.65
CA LYS A 292 38.54 21.07 -6.23
C LYS A 292 38.43 21.33 -7.74
N SER A 293 38.47 20.28 -8.57
CA SER A 293 38.32 20.42 -10.02
C SER A 293 36.88 20.77 -10.42
N ASP A 294 36.72 21.54 -11.50
CA ASP A 294 35.41 21.85 -12.10
C ASP A 294 34.62 20.58 -12.47
N GLU A 295 35.32 19.50 -12.79
CA GLU A 295 34.72 18.20 -13.13
C GLU A 295 33.98 17.57 -11.95
N LEU A 296 34.51 17.66 -10.73
CA LEU A 296 33.87 17.12 -9.53
C LEU A 296 32.57 17.85 -9.19
N ASN A 297 32.61 19.16 -9.32
CA ASN A 297 31.45 20.03 -9.16
C ASN A 297 30.35 19.71 -10.18
N LEU A 298 30.75 19.55 -11.45
CA LEU A 298 29.83 19.12 -12.50
C LEU A 298 29.24 17.74 -12.18
N ALA A 299 30.04 16.78 -11.72
CA ALA A 299 29.55 15.44 -11.37
C ALA A 299 28.51 15.47 -10.23
N GLU A 300 28.79 16.21 -9.15
CA GLU A 300 27.89 16.38 -8.01
C GLU A 300 26.55 17.01 -8.42
N GLN A 301 26.61 18.04 -9.26
CA GLN A 301 25.45 18.70 -9.82
C GLN A 301 24.62 17.76 -10.73
N ARG A 302 25.27 16.99 -11.60
CA ARG A 302 24.59 16.00 -12.45
C ARG A 302 23.92 14.92 -11.60
N LEU A 303 24.58 14.48 -10.53
CA LEU A 303 23.99 13.54 -9.58
C LEU A 303 22.72 14.14 -8.94
N LEU A 304 22.75 15.39 -8.48
CA LEU A 304 21.57 16.04 -7.91
C LEU A 304 20.40 16.13 -8.91
N LEU A 305 20.67 16.41 -10.18
CA LEU A 305 19.63 16.45 -11.22
C LEU A 305 19.07 15.06 -11.53
N LEU A 306 19.89 14.01 -11.48
CA LEU A 306 19.42 12.63 -11.58
C LEU A 306 18.53 12.25 -10.38
N ILE A 307 18.88 12.71 -9.18
CA ILE A 307 18.05 12.57 -7.98
C ILE A 307 16.69 13.25 -8.20
N ALA A 308 16.70 14.50 -8.68
CA ALA A 308 15.47 15.24 -8.99
C ALA A 308 14.61 14.54 -10.05
N ALA A 309 15.19 14.03 -11.14
CA ALA A 309 14.45 13.26 -12.14
C ALA A 309 13.84 11.98 -11.55
N SER A 310 14.62 11.24 -10.75
CA SER A 310 14.17 10.01 -10.10
C SER A 310 13.02 10.24 -9.11
N PHE A 311 12.97 11.42 -8.47
CA PHE A 311 11.84 11.82 -7.63
C PHE A 311 10.52 11.78 -8.40
N PHE A 312 10.45 12.43 -9.56
CA PHE A 312 9.21 12.50 -10.34
C PHE A 312 8.79 11.13 -10.87
N TYR A 313 9.74 10.24 -11.17
CA TYR A 313 9.45 8.85 -11.53
C TYR A 313 8.85 8.07 -10.36
N LEU A 314 9.42 8.18 -9.16
CA LEU A 314 8.88 7.54 -7.97
C LEU A 314 7.53 8.13 -7.56
N MET A 315 7.32 9.44 -7.78
CA MET A 315 6.04 10.10 -7.53
C MET A 315 4.93 9.57 -8.44
N GLU A 316 5.24 9.16 -9.68
CA GLU A 316 4.30 8.46 -10.55
C GLU A 316 3.97 7.05 -10.02
N VAL A 317 4.96 6.34 -9.47
CA VAL A 317 4.73 5.04 -8.81
C VAL A 317 3.76 5.22 -7.63
N ASP A 318 4.01 6.21 -6.77
CA ASP A 318 3.13 6.53 -5.63
C ASP A 318 1.73 6.94 -6.08
N ARG A 319 1.61 7.73 -7.16
CA ARG A 319 0.32 8.14 -7.72
C ARG A 319 -0.50 6.94 -8.21
N VAL A 320 0.09 6.07 -9.00
CA VAL A 320 -0.59 4.86 -9.54
C VAL A 320 -0.99 3.92 -8.40
N ASN A 321 -0.12 3.73 -7.42
CA ASN A 321 -0.44 2.93 -6.23
C ASN A 321 -1.57 3.56 -5.40
N GLY A 322 -1.54 4.88 -5.21
CA GLY A 322 -2.60 5.64 -4.54
C GLY A 322 -3.95 5.48 -5.22
N GLN A 323 -3.99 5.53 -6.55
CA GLN A 323 -5.22 5.31 -7.32
C GLN A 323 -5.80 3.91 -7.11
N SER A 324 -4.98 2.85 -7.21
CA SER A 324 -5.46 1.47 -6.98
C SER A 324 -6.02 1.27 -5.58
N ARG A 325 -5.39 1.88 -4.57
CA ARG A 325 -5.85 1.82 -3.18
C ARG A 325 -7.21 2.51 -3.02
N ALA A 326 -7.41 3.65 -3.68
CA ALA A 326 -8.69 4.34 -3.68
C ALA A 326 -9.78 3.49 -4.35
N GLU A 327 -9.47 2.82 -5.47
CA GLU A 327 -10.38 1.87 -6.15
C GLU A 327 -10.77 0.70 -5.21
N GLU A 328 -9.81 0.10 -4.51
CA GLU A 328 -10.03 -0.99 -3.54
C GLU A 328 -10.86 -0.53 -2.32
N ALA A 329 -10.60 0.67 -1.80
CA ALA A 329 -11.36 1.24 -0.69
C ALA A 329 -12.82 1.50 -1.08
N VAL A 330 -13.06 1.98 -2.31
CA VAL A 330 -14.43 2.13 -2.84
C VAL A 330 -15.11 0.77 -2.95
N GLN A 331 -14.41 -0.26 -3.45
CA GLN A 331 -14.93 -1.63 -3.52
C GLN A 331 -15.34 -2.17 -2.14
N LEU A 332 -14.50 -1.99 -1.11
CA LEU A 332 -14.82 -2.42 0.26
C LEU A 332 -15.95 -1.62 0.92
N ARG A 333 -16.25 -0.41 0.47
CA ARG A 333 -17.34 0.40 1.01
C ARG A 333 -18.66 0.17 0.29
N ARG A 334 -18.64 -0.37 -0.94
CA ARG A 334 -19.82 -0.52 -1.79
C ARG A 334 -20.89 -1.38 -1.11
N GLY A 335 -21.98 -0.73 -0.67
CA GLY A 335 -23.11 -1.38 0.00
C GLY A 335 -22.93 -1.64 1.50
N PHE A 336 -21.74 -1.41 2.08
CA PHE A 336 -21.55 -1.52 3.52
C PHE A 336 -22.12 -0.28 4.21
N ARG A 337 -23.08 -0.47 5.12
CA ARG A 337 -23.83 0.61 5.78
C ARG A 337 -23.18 1.11 7.08
N GLY A 338 -21.88 0.85 7.26
CA GLY A 338 -21.12 1.25 8.44
C GLY A 338 -21.28 0.32 9.65
N SER A 339 -22.18 -0.67 9.60
CA SER A 339 -22.34 -1.67 10.65
C SER A 339 -22.60 -3.07 10.11
N ILE A 340 -22.03 -4.08 10.76
CA ILE A 340 -22.28 -5.49 10.51
C ILE A 340 -23.70 -5.93 10.88
N ALA A 341 -24.43 -5.12 11.66
CA ALA A 341 -25.85 -5.35 11.96
C ALA A 341 -26.74 -5.34 10.70
N HIS A 342 -26.24 -4.79 9.59
CA HIS A 342 -26.92 -4.77 8.29
C HIS A 342 -26.42 -5.86 7.32
N ALA A 343 -25.47 -6.70 7.74
CA ALA A 343 -24.97 -7.78 6.92
C ALA A 343 -26.02 -8.90 6.79
N THR A 344 -26.08 -9.55 5.64
CA THR A 344 -27.06 -10.59 5.33
C THR A 344 -26.45 -11.97 5.34
N CYS A 345 -27.26 -12.98 5.67
CA CYS A 345 -26.91 -14.40 5.56
C CYS A 345 -27.94 -15.10 4.66
N SER A 346 -27.51 -16.11 3.91
CA SER A 346 -28.43 -16.94 3.13
C SER A 346 -29.29 -17.84 4.00
N GLU A 347 -28.75 -18.31 5.13
CA GLU A 347 -29.44 -19.14 6.11
C GLU A 347 -29.77 -18.31 7.35
N PRO A 348 -31.07 -18.12 7.69
CA PRO A 348 -31.47 -17.34 8.86
C PRO A 348 -30.92 -17.88 10.18
N ASP A 349 -30.89 -19.20 10.34
CA ASP A 349 -30.38 -19.84 11.56
C ASP A 349 -28.88 -19.56 11.78
N ASP A 350 -28.09 -19.49 10.70
CA ASP A 350 -26.69 -19.06 10.77
C ASP A 350 -26.60 -17.62 11.25
N ALA A 351 -27.50 -16.75 10.79
CA ALA A 351 -27.49 -15.35 11.19
C ALA A 351 -27.75 -15.19 12.68
N ASP A 352 -28.73 -15.90 13.22
CA ASP A 352 -29.06 -15.86 14.65
C ASP A 352 -27.88 -16.38 15.49
N ARG A 353 -27.25 -17.49 15.08
CA ARG A 353 -26.07 -18.03 15.77
C ARG A 353 -24.88 -17.07 15.74
N ILE A 354 -24.59 -16.47 14.59
CA ILE A 354 -23.49 -15.52 14.43
C ILE A 354 -23.74 -14.28 15.28
N HIS A 355 -24.94 -13.70 15.22
CA HIS A 355 -25.28 -12.52 16.02
C HIS A 355 -25.25 -12.83 17.52
N ALA A 356 -25.71 -14.00 17.94
CA ALA A 356 -25.62 -14.44 19.32
C ALA A 356 -24.17 -14.56 19.80
N GLU A 357 -23.26 -15.08 18.97
CA GLU A 357 -21.85 -15.25 19.33
C GLU A 357 -21.08 -13.92 19.35
N ILE A 358 -21.35 -13.01 18.40
CA ILE A 358 -20.78 -11.66 18.41
C ILE A 358 -21.28 -10.88 19.64
N GLY A 359 -22.57 -11.01 19.96
CA GLY A 359 -23.20 -10.42 21.12
C GLY A 359 -22.95 -8.91 21.23
N THR A 360 -22.44 -8.47 22.39
CA THR A 360 -22.19 -7.06 22.68
C THR A 360 -20.95 -6.49 21.98
N GLN A 361 -20.17 -7.31 21.28
CA GLN A 361 -18.93 -6.87 20.62
C GLN A 361 -19.15 -6.27 19.23
N THR A 362 -20.40 -6.14 18.78
CA THR A 362 -20.76 -5.59 17.46
C THR A 362 -20.03 -4.26 17.17
N GLU A 363 -19.99 -3.34 18.14
CA GLU A 363 -19.31 -2.04 17.98
C GLU A 363 -17.79 -2.17 17.80
N ASP A 364 -17.15 -3.10 18.52
CA ASP A 364 -15.71 -3.35 18.39
C ASP A 364 -15.35 -3.95 17.02
N VAL A 365 -16.23 -4.79 16.47
CA VAL A 365 -16.08 -5.36 15.13
C VAL A 365 -16.25 -4.28 14.06
N ASP A 366 -17.31 -3.47 14.17
CA ASP A 366 -17.56 -2.32 13.30
C ASP A 366 -16.38 -1.36 13.34
N TYR A 367 -15.84 -1.11 14.52
CA TYR A 367 -14.64 -0.31 14.71
C TYR A 367 -13.42 -0.90 14.00
N ALA A 368 -13.20 -2.22 14.11
CA ALA A 368 -12.08 -2.90 13.44
C ALA A 368 -12.18 -2.83 11.92
N ILE A 369 -13.39 -3.00 11.38
CA ILE A 369 -13.70 -2.83 9.96
C ILE A 369 -13.48 -1.39 9.54
N GLN A 370 -13.92 -0.42 10.35
CA GLN A 370 -13.71 1.00 10.06
C GLN A 370 -12.23 1.37 10.01
N VAL A 371 -11.41 0.81 10.92
CA VAL A 371 -9.94 0.94 10.88
C VAL A 371 -9.39 0.37 9.57
N LEU A 372 -9.82 -0.83 9.16
CA LEU A 372 -9.44 -1.42 7.87
C LEU A 372 -9.82 -0.53 6.67
N LEU A 373 -11.05 -0.01 6.64
CA LEU A 373 -11.58 0.84 5.58
C LEU A 373 -10.93 2.22 5.51
N THR A 374 -10.39 2.71 6.63
CA THR A 374 -9.79 4.05 6.74
C THR A 374 -8.28 4.01 6.53
N ALA A 375 -7.59 3.04 7.13
CA ALA A 375 -6.14 2.89 7.02
C ALA A 375 -5.70 2.01 5.84
N GLY A 376 -6.59 1.18 5.29
CA GLY A 376 -6.28 0.18 4.27
C GLY A 376 -5.56 -1.07 4.80
N MET A 377 -5.51 -1.22 6.13
CA MET A 377 -5.13 -2.41 6.90
C MET A 377 -5.61 -2.26 8.35
N SER A 378 -5.73 -3.34 9.11
CA SER A 378 -6.09 -3.31 10.53
C SER A 378 -5.14 -4.16 11.35
N THR A 379 -4.25 -3.51 12.11
CA THR A 379 -3.34 -4.16 13.09
C THR A 379 -3.77 -3.79 14.50
N PRO A 380 -3.36 -4.57 15.52
CA PRO A 380 -3.58 -4.17 16.91
C PRO A 380 -3.08 -2.75 17.20
N THR A 381 -1.89 -2.39 16.70
CA THR A 381 -1.32 -1.04 16.90
C THR A 381 -2.17 0.05 16.24
N LEU A 382 -2.64 -0.13 15.00
CA LEU A 382 -3.48 0.86 14.35
C LEU A 382 -4.86 1.01 15.02
N ARG A 383 -5.42 -0.08 15.55
CA ARG A 383 -6.65 -0.03 16.36
C ARG A 383 -6.41 0.76 17.66
N ASP A 384 -5.29 0.53 18.34
CA ASP A 384 -4.91 1.28 19.55
C ASP A 384 -4.72 2.78 19.25
N VAL A 385 -4.02 3.12 18.15
CA VAL A 385 -3.77 4.50 17.70
C VAL A 385 -5.06 5.21 17.33
N ALA A 386 -5.96 4.55 16.60
CA ALA A 386 -7.25 5.11 16.25
C ALA A 386 -8.14 5.32 17.48
N ARG A 387 -8.07 4.44 18.50
CA ARG A 387 -8.85 4.57 19.76
C ARG A 387 -8.38 5.78 20.57
N ALA A 388 -7.11 6.16 20.41
CA ALA A 388 -6.57 7.39 20.97
C ALA A 388 -6.99 8.67 20.18
N GLY A 389 -7.90 8.56 19.22
CA GLY A 389 -8.42 9.69 18.44
C GLY A 389 -7.49 10.18 17.32
N VAL A 390 -6.41 9.46 17.03
CA VAL A 390 -5.49 9.81 15.94
C VAL A 390 -6.11 9.41 14.60
N GLY A 391 -6.11 10.34 13.65
CA GLY A 391 -6.56 10.10 12.28
C GLY A 391 -5.63 9.15 11.53
N ILE A 392 -6.11 7.93 11.29
CA ILE A 392 -5.37 6.84 10.63
C ILE A 392 -5.64 6.75 9.12
N GLN A 393 -6.05 7.84 8.48
CA GLN A 393 -6.37 7.84 7.04
C GLN A 393 -5.14 7.41 6.22
N ASP A 394 -5.29 6.33 5.46
CA ASP A 394 -4.21 5.71 4.68
C ASP A 394 -2.98 5.32 5.52
N ALA A 395 -3.11 5.05 6.81
CA ALA A 395 -1.95 4.72 7.65
C ALA A 395 -1.22 3.44 7.20
N GLY A 396 -1.94 2.48 6.60
CA GLY A 396 -1.38 1.27 6.01
C GLY A 396 -0.77 1.44 4.62
N HIS A 397 -0.52 2.68 4.22
CA HIS A 397 -0.08 3.03 2.88
C HIS A 397 1.21 3.85 2.95
N ALA A 398 2.30 3.23 2.51
CA ALA A 398 3.56 3.92 2.29
C ALA A 398 3.55 4.68 0.96
N GLU A 399 4.06 5.91 1.00
CA GLU A 399 4.57 6.68 -0.14
C GLU A 399 6.09 6.47 -0.16
N ILE A 400 6.61 5.94 -1.26
CA ILE A 400 8.00 5.49 -1.32
C ILE A 400 8.95 6.58 -1.83
N ALA A 401 8.46 7.58 -2.58
CA ALA A 401 9.31 8.51 -3.30
C ALA A 401 10.26 9.27 -2.38
N VAL A 402 9.73 9.98 -1.38
CA VAL A 402 10.55 10.81 -0.48
C VAL A 402 11.49 9.96 0.38
N PRO A 403 11.04 8.90 1.07
CA PRO A 403 11.94 8.08 1.89
C PRO A 403 13.01 7.37 1.06
N PHE A 404 12.68 6.90 -0.14
CA PHE A 404 13.66 6.26 -1.03
C PHE A 404 14.78 7.21 -1.41
N LEU A 405 14.45 8.44 -1.83
CA LEU A 405 15.46 9.43 -2.18
C LEU A 405 16.34 9.79 -0.99
N ALA A 406 15.71 10.06 0.16
CA ALA A 406 16.41 10.44 1.39
C ALA A 406 17.38 9.35 1.87
N LEU A 407 17.04 8.08 1.67
CA LEU A 407 17.83 6.95 2.18
C LEU A 407 18.84 6.37 1.19
N ILE A 408 18.60 6.45 -0.12
CA ILE A 408 19.46 5.78 -1.11
C ILE A 408 20.30 6.80 -1.88
N PRO A 409 19.77 7.58 -2.85
CA PRO A 409 20.59 8.54 -3.59
C PRO A 409 21.27 9.59 -2.71
N PHE A 410 20.59 10.15 -1.71
CA PHE A 410 21.22 11.14 -0.82
C PHE A 410 22.29 10.52 0.09
N THR A 411 22.16 9.26 0.48
CA THR A 411 23.26 8.55 1.19
C THR A 411 24.46 8.37 0.28
N ALA A 412 24.26 7.95 -0.97
CA ALA A 412 25.33 7.81 -1.94
C ALA A 412 26.03 9.16 -2.20
N MET A 413 25.25 10.24 -2.32
CA MET A 413 25.77 11.60 -2.45
C MET A 413 26.56 12.01 -1.20
N SER A 414 26.06 11.80 0.02
CA SER A 414 26.79 12.12 1.25
C SER A 414 28.09 11.32 1.38
N ILE A 415 28.10 10.04 1.01
CA ILE A 415 29.33 9.22 1.00
C ILE A 415 30.33 9.79 -0.01
N PHE A 416 29.87 10.12 -1.22
CA PHE A 416 30.70 10.73 -2.25
C PHE A 416 31.31 12.06 -1.76
N SER A 417 30.48 12.97 -1.25
CA SER A 417 30.95 14.26 -0.71
C SER A 417 31.90 14.07 0.47
N PHE A 418 31.66 13.09 1.36
CA PHE A 418 32.57 12.76 2.44
C PHE A 418 33.94 12.30 1.92
N CYS A 419 33.99 11.38 0.96
CA CYS A 419 35.25 10.92 0.37
C CYS A 419 36.04 12.07 -0.27
N ILE A 420 35.35 12.98 -0.98
CA ILE A 420 35.98 14.17 -1.56
C ILE A 420 36.52 15.11 -0.47
N ASN A 421 35.71 15.43 0.55
CA ASN A 421 36.17 16.30 1.64
C ASN A 421 37.32 15.68 2.45
N PHE A 422 37.33 14.36 2.60
CA PHE A 422 38.42 13.66 3.27
C PHE A 422 39.74 13.80 2.51
N GLU A 423 39.70 13.66 1.19
CA GLU A 423 40.90 13.75 0.34
C GLU A 423 41.41 15.20 0.19
N TYR A 424 40.49 16.15 -0.03
CA TYR A 424 40.84 17.52 -0.42
C TYR A 424 40.90 18.53 0.74
N LEU A 425 40.37 18.20 1.92
CA LEU A 425 40.39 19.08 3.10
C LEU A 425 41.03 18.41 4.32
N PRO A 426 42.25 17.87 4.23
CA PRO A 426 42.86 17.11 5.34
C PRO A 426 43.06 17.94 6.62
N GLU A 427 43.09 19.27 6.50
CA GLU A 427 43.18 20.21 7.63
C GLU A 427 41.83 20.52 8.28
N ALA A 428 40.71 20.00 7.75
CA ALA A 428 39.41 20.16 8.38
C ALA A 428 39.43 19.55 9.79
N ALA A 429 38.83 20.26 10.74
CA ALA A 429 38.71 19.76 12.10
C ALA A 429 37.99 18.40 12.10
N TRP A 430 38.49 17.42 12.86
CA TRP A 430 37.90 16.07 12.99
C TRP A 430 36.39 16.09 13.29
N VAL A 431 35.93 17.13 14.00
CA VAL A 431 34.52 17.38 14.29
C VAL A 431 33.68 17.43 13.02
N TYR A 432 34.17 18.06 11.95
CA TYR A 432 33.48 18.15 10.66
C TYR A 432 33.24 16.77 10.03
N TYR A 433 34.27 15.91 10.03
CA TYR A 433 34.13 14.53 9.55
C TYR A 433 33.12 13.73 10.37
N VAL A 434 33.14 13.88 11.70
CA VAL A 434 32.15 13.23 12.57
C VAL A 434 30.73 13.69 12.24
N LEU A 435 30.53 15.00 12.02
CA LEU A 435 29.24 15.56 11.65
C LEU A 435 28.75 15.07 10.27
N GLN A 436 29.64 14.74 9.33
CA GLN A 436 29.25 14.14 8.04
C GLN A 436 28.96 12.63 8.12
N VAL A 437 29.76 11.89 8.88
CA VAL A 437 29.61 10.43 9.02
C VAL A 437 28.33 10.08 9.78
N TYR A 438 27.95 10.88 10.78
CA TYR A 438 26.81 10.58 11.62
C TYR A 438 25.47 10.45 10.85
N PRO A 439 25.05 11.41 10.00
CA PRO A 439 23.85 11.25 9.16
C PRO A 439 23.90 10.02 8.24
N ILE A 440 25.08 9.65 7.72
CA ILE A 440 25.25 8.43 6.91
C ILE A 440 24.90 7.19 7.75
N LEU A 441 25.44 7.09 8.97
CA LEU A 441 25.13 5.99 9.90
C LEU A 441 23.65 5.96 10.26
N CYS A 442 23.03 7.11 10.53
CA CYS A 442 21.59 7.21 10.78
C CYS A 442 20.75 6.69 9.60
N ARG A 443 21.09 7.06 8.36
CA ARG A 443 20.38 6.56 7.16
C ARG A 443 20.52 5.04 7.00
N VAL A 444 21.71 4.49 7.26
CA VAL A 444 21.92 3.03 7.26
C VAL A 444 21.11 2.35 8.36
N ALA A 445 21.09 2.91 9.57
CA ALA A 445 20.26 2.42 10.67
C ALA A 445 18.77 2.44 10.32
N LEU A 446 18.27 3.53 9.72
CA LEU A 446 16.88 3.65 9.25
C LEU A 446 16.53 2.59 8.21
N LEU A 447 17.42 2.33 7.23
CA LEU A 447 17.23 1.26 6.26
C LEU A 447 17.11 -0.12 6.93
N LEU A 448 17.97 -0.39 7.93
CA LEU A 448 17.92 -1.63 8.70
C LEU A 448 16.61 -1.74 9.50
N VAL A 449 16.20 -0.69 10.20
CA VAL A 449 14.94 -0.65 10.96
C VAL A 449 13.76 -0.90 10.03
N ILE A 450 13.64 -0.14 8.93
CA ILE A 450 12.57 -0.34 7.93
C ILE A 450 12.56 -1.78 7.41
N SER A 451 13.72 -2.38 7.13
CA SER A 451 13.79 -3.76 6.62
C SER A 451 13.29 -4.82 7.62
N ARG A 452 13.35 -4.53 8.93
CA ARG A 452 13.01 -5.45 10.01
C ARG A 452 11.65 -5.19 10.64
N SER A 453 11.14 -3.96 10.55
CA SER A 453 9.85 -3.58 11.12
C SER A 453 8.68 -4.34 10.48
N ALA A 454 7.57 -4.44 11.22
CA ALA A 454 6.29 -4.91 10.70
C ALA A 454 5.74 -3.96 9.62
N THR A 455 4.79 -4.42 8.80
CA THR A 455 4.29 -3.67 7.64
C THR A 455 3.68 -2.31 8.01
N ASP A 456 2.90 -2.24 9.09
CA ASP A 456 2.31 -0.99 9.59
C ASP A 456 3.38 -0.02 10.12
N GLU A 457 4.34 -0.53 10.89
CA GLU A 457 5.49 0.26 11.36
C GLU A 457 6.35 0.78 10.20
N ARG A 458 6.55 0.00 9.13
CA ARG A 458 7.21 0.50 7.91
C ARG A 458 6.45 1.66 7.29
N CYS A 459 5.12 1.55 7.20
CA CYS A 459 4.29 2.62 6.65
C CYS A 459 4.36 3.88 7.51
N PHE A 460 4.34 3.72 8.84
CA PHE A 460 4.54 4.81 9.79
C PHE A 460 5.90 5.50 9.59
N ILE A 461 7.00 4.73 9.57
CA ILE A 461 8.36 5.28 9.41
C ILE A 461 8.46 6.02 8.07
N MET A 462 7.97 5.44 6.97
CA MET A 462 8.01 6.10 5.67
C MET A 462 7.23 7.41 5.66
N LYS A 463 6.02 7.45 6.27
CA LYS A 463 5.24 8.69 6.37
C LYS A 463 5.92 9.74 7.25
N MET A 464 6.41 9.34 8.42
CA MET A 464 7.16 10.19 9.34
C MET A 464 8.38 10.80 8.65
N MET A 465 9.13 10.01 7.89
CA MET A 465 10.25 10.49 7.08
C MET A 465 9.79 11.50 6.03
N THR A 466 8.71 11.23 5.28
CA THR A 466 8.18 12.19 4.29
C THR A 466 7.87 13.55 4.92
N LYS A 467 7.26 13.58 6.12
CA LYS A 467 6.96 14.83 6.83
C LYS A 467 8.22 15.53 7.34
N LEU A 468 9.14 14.79 7.96
CA LEU A 468 10.38 15.37 8.47
C LEU A 468 11.29 15.87 7.35
N VAL A 469 11.34 15.19 6.19
CA VAL A 469 12.05 15.68 5.00
C VAL A 469 11.40 16.94 4.45
N ALA A 470 10.06 17.01 4.42
CA ALA A 470 9.38 18.25 3.99
C ALA A 470 9.70 19.43 4.93
N ILE A 471 9.73 19.21 6.25
CA ILE A 471 10.14 20.22 7.24
C ILE A 471 11.61 20.58 7.04
N TYR A 472 12.50 19.60 6.84
CA TYR A 472 13.91 19.81 6.54
C TYR A 472 14.08 20.72 5.32
N LEU A 473 13.40 20.41 4.21
CA LEU A 473 13.43 21.21 2.99
C LEU A 473 12.90 22.63 3.21
N ALA A 474 11.84 22.80 3.99
CA ALA A 474 11.29 24.12 4.32
C ALA A 474 12.26 24.99 5.14
N VAL A 475 13.11 24.37 5.96
CA VAL A 475 14.13 25.06 6.76
C VAL A 475 15.41 25.31 5.96
N ILE A 476 15.93 24.30 5.27
CA ILE A 476 17.24 24.37 4.63
C ILE A 476 17.21 25.18 3.33
N CYS A 477 16.13 25.13 2.54
CA CYS A 477 16.10 25.83 1.25
C CYS A 477 16.24 27.36 1.40
N PRO A 478 15.51 28.06 2.31
CA PRO A 478 15.72 29.49 2.54
C PRO A 478 17.13 29.82 3.04
N ILE A 479 17.70 28.97 3.90
CA ILE A 479 19.06 29.13 4.43
C ILE A 479 20.09 29.03 3.30
N LEU A 480 19.97 28.02 2.43
CA LEU A 480 20.85 27.86 1.27
C LEU A 480 20.76 29.05 0.31
N VAL A 481 19.54 29.54 0.03
CA VAL A 481 19.35 30.74 -0.80
C VAL A 481 20.00 31.96 -0.16
N GLN A 482 19.87 32.11 1.16
CA GLN A 482 20.49 33.20 1.90
C GLN A 482 22.02 33.11 1.85
N TRP A 483 22.60 31.94 2.07
CA TRP A 483 24.05 31.73 2.02
C TRP A 483 24.62 32.04 0.64
N GLU A 484 23.95 31.57 -0.41
CA GLU A 484 24.34 31.86 -1.78
C GLU A 484 24.27 33.37 -2.08
N TRP A 485 23.22 34.05 -1.60
CA TRP A 485 23.04 35.49 -1.81
C TRP A 485 24.12 36.34 -1.14
N TYR A 486 24.54 35.97 0.07
CA TYR A 486 25.49 36.76 0.85
C TYR A 486 26.97 36.38 0.60
N GLY A 487 27.24 35.32 -0.17
CA GLY A 487 28.61 34.90 -0.50
C GLY A 487 29.47 34.56 0.73
N SER A 488 28.84 34.14 1.83
CA SER A 488 29.53 33.90 3.10
C SER A 488 30.10 32.48 3.15
N SER A 489 31.43 32.35 3.14
CA SER A 489 32.16 31.08 3.11
C SER A 489 32.24 30.34 4.45
N GLY A 490 31.57 30.82 5.51
CA GLY A 490 31.72 30.31 6.89
C GLY A 490 30.69 29.29 7.40
N HIS A 491 29.73 28.82 6.60
CA HIS A 491 28.51 28.17 7.13
C HIS A 491 28.41 26.64 7.01
N LEU A 492 29.46 25.95 6.55
CA LEU A 492 29.47 24.48 6.44
C LEU A 492 29.16 23.71 7.75
N PRO A 493 29.60 24.16 8.95
CA PRO A 493 29.27 23.48 10.20
C PRO A 493 27.77 23.51 10.54
N ASP A 494 27.07 24.60 10.15
CA ASP A 494 25.66 24.80 10.48
C ASP A 494 24.77 23.80 9.74
N GLN A 495 25.05 23.56 8.45
CA GLN A 495 24.31 22.56 7.67
C GLN A 495 24.47 21.14 8.22
N ALA A 496 25.71 20.75 8.53
CA ALA A 496 25.99 19.41 9.04
C ALA A 496 25.30 19.18 10.40
N LEU A 497 25.22 20.22 11.24
CA LEU A 497 24.48 20.17 12.50
C LEU A 497 22.96 20.00 12.28
N ILE A 498 22.38 20.72 11.31
CA ILE A 498 20.96 20.55 10.94
C ILE A 498 20.71 19.11 10.49
N ASP A 499 21.54 18.57 9.60
CA ASP A 499 21.43 17.18 9.15
C ASP A 499 21.48 16.20 10.32
N VAL A 500 22.47 16.34 11.22
CA VAL A 500 22.58 15.51 12.43
C VAL A 500 21.29 15.55 13.25
N CYS A 501 20.74 16.75 13.52
CA CYS A 501 19.50 16.89 14.29
C CYS A 501 18.31 16.19 13.62
N PHE A 502 18.12 16.39 12.31
CA PHE A 502 16.99 15.79 11.58
C PHE A 502 17.07 14.27 11.49
N TYR A 503 18.24 13.71 11.14
CA TYR A 503 18.40 12.26 11.03
C TYR A 503 18.42 11.57 12.40
N THR A 504 18.88 12.25 13.46
CA THR A 504 18.71 11.78 14.84
C THR A 504 17.24 11.66 15.18
N ALA A 505 16.44 12.71 14.91
CA ALA A 505 15.01 12.71 15.18
C ALA A 505 14.30 11.59 14.42
N MET A 506 14.59 11.42 13.12
CA MET A 506 14.05 10.31 12.31
C MET A 506 14.39 8.94 12.92
N CYS A 507 15.64 8.73 13.33
CA CYS A 507 16.07 7.48 13.98
C CYS A 507 15.28 7.26 15.28
N CYS A 508 15.23 8.26 16.16
CA CYS A 508 14.53 8.18 17.44
C CYS A 508 13.06 7.77 17.26
N PHE A 509 12.32 8.45 16.38
CA PHE A 509 10.92 8.08 16.12
C PHE A 509 10.77 6.72 15.45
N SER A 510 11.71 6.31 14.59
CA SER A 510 11.68 4.99 13.97
C SER A 510 11.89 3.86 14.98
N PHE A 511 12.74 4.06 16.00
CA PHE A 511 12.96 3.11 17.08
C PHE A 511 11.82 3.10 18.10
N LEU A 512 11.20 4.25 18.38
CA LEU A 512 10.00 4.34 19.22
C LEU A 512 8.81 3.61 18.58
N GLY A 513 8.70 3.64 17.24
CA GLY A 513 7.56 3.11 16.50
C GLY A 513 6.25 3.85 16.82
N MET A 514 5.12 3.36 16.29
CA MET A 514 3.83 4.01 16.54
C MET A 514 3.44 3.97 18.02
N ARG A 515 3.60 2.81 18.69
CA ARG A 515 3.21 2.66 20.11
C ARG A 515 4.07 3.53 21.04
N GLY A 516 5.39 3.55 20.85
CA GLY A 516 6.28 4.38 21.65
C GLY A 516 6.02 5.87 21.42
N THR A 517 5.74 6.28 20.18
CA THR A 517 5.36 7.66 19.87
C THR A 517 4.03 8.03 20.53
N LEU A 518 3.03 7.15 20.50
CA LEU A 518 1.75 7.37 21.19
C LEU A 518 1.92 7.55 22.71
N ALA A 519 2.83 6.78 23.30
CA ALA A 519 3.10 6.79 24.75
C ALA A 519 3.84 8.05 25.24
N LEU A 520 4.31 8.93 24.35
CA LEU A 520 4.96 10.17 24.75
C LEU A 520 3.96 11.10 25.47
N PRO A 521 4.28 11.56 26.70
CA PRO A 521 3.35 12.34 27.50
C PRO A 521 3.02 13.67 26.82
N ARG A 522 1.73 14.03 26.81
CA ARG A 522 1.16 15.28 26.27
C ARG A 522 1.25 15.46 24.75
N CYS A 523 2.32 15.02 24.09
CA CYS A 523 2.54 15.26 22.66
C CYS A 523 2.35 14.04 21.76
N GLY A 524 2.29 12.82 22.30
CA GLY A 524 2.27 11.58 21.50
C GLY A 524 1.17 11.53 20.43
N PRO A 525 -0.12 11.71 20.77
CA PRO A 525 -1.19 11.76 19.79
C PRO A 525 -1.04 12.89 18.76
N CYS A 526 -0.53 14.05 19.16
CA CYS A 526 -0.31 15.20 18.26
C CYS A 526 0.81 14.91 17.25
N LEU A 527 1.92 14.31 17.70
CA LEU A 527 3.03 13.90 16.84
C LEU A 527 2.59 12.80 15.87
N LEU A 528 1.85 11.80 16.34
CA LEU A 528 1.28 10.77 15.45
C LEU A 528 0.28 11.37 14.47
N GLN A 529 -0.54 12.33 14.87
CA GLN A 529 -1.44 13.04 13.96
C GLN A 529 -0.66 13.80 12.89
N LEU A 530 0.47 14.43 13.24
CA LEU A 530 1.36 15.10 12.29
C LEU A 530 1.95 14.10 11.28
N PHE A 531 2.41 12.93 11.75
CA PHE A 531 3.07 11.93 10.91
C PHE A 531 2.10 11.12 10.04
N LEU A 532 0.96 10.67 10.59
CA LEU A 532 -0.01 9.84 9.88
C LEU A 532 -1.03 10.66 9.09
N GLY A 533 -1.35 11.87 9.56
CA GLY A 533 -2.37 12.73 8.99
C GLY A 533 -1.98 13.34 7.64
N ARG A 534 -3.00 13.54 6.80
CA ARG A 534 -2.90 14.43 5.64
C ARG A 534 -3.11 15.87 6.11
N CYS A 535 -2.30 16.82 5.61
CA CYS A 535 -2.23 18.21 6.10
C CYS A 535 -3.55 19.02 6.00
N ASN A 536 -4.59 18.48 5.37
CA ASN A 536 -5.82 19.22 5.07
C ASN A 536 -6.80 19.31 6.26
N LYS A 537 -6.50 18.66 7.39
CA LYS A 537 -7.29 18.75 8.62
C LYS A 537 -6.36 18.90 9.80
N LEU A 538 -5.85 20.12 10.00
CA LEU A 538 -5.27 20.44 11.31
C LEU A 538 -6.39 20.27 12.34
N PRO A 539 -6.18 19.47 13.40
CA PRO A 539 -7.19 19.31 14.43
C PRO A 539 -7.46 20.69 15.04
N GLY A 540 -8.71 21.14 14.93
CA GLY A 540 -9.16 22.28 15.72
C GLY A 540 -8.88 21.99 17.20
N PRO A 541 -8.36 22.96 17.98
CA PRO A 541 -8.01 22.72 19.37
C PRO A 541 -9.23 22.21 20.14
N CYS A 542 -9.17 20.94 20.57
CA CYS A 542 -10.14 20.29 21.45
C CYS A 542 -11.62 20.40 21.04
N ALA A 543 -11.95 20.19 19.76
CA ALA A 543 -13.31 19.77 19.43
C ALA A 543 -13.46 18.32 19.93
N ALA A 544 -14.03 18.15 21.13
CA ALA A 544 -14.50 16.84 21.59
C ALA A 544 -15.34 16.23 20.45
N GLN A 545 -14.85 15.12 19.88
CA GLN A 545 -15.54 14.45 18.78
C GLN A 545 -16.91 14.00 19.30
N SER A 546 -17.94 14.79 19.01
CA SER A 546 -19.31 14.29 18.96
C SER A 546 -19.30 13.15 17.95
N SER A 547 -19.66 11.95 18.39
CA SER A 547 -19.82 10.77 17.52
C SER A 547 -20.50 11.21 16.22
N PRO A 548 -19.93 10.92 15.04
CA PRO A 548 -20.52 11.34 13.78
C PRO A 548 -21.88 10.66 13.65
N THR A 549 -22.95 11.37 13.99
CA THR A 549 -24.31 11.00 13.63
C THR A 549 -24.35 11.01 12.11
N ALA A 550 -24.53 9.82 11.53
CA ALA A 550 -24.67 9.60 10.10
C ALA A 550 -25.95 10.29 9.60
N THR A 551 -25.84 11.57 9.28
CA THR A 551 -26.82 12.31 8.48
C THR A 551 -26.12 12.76 7.20
N ASP A 552 -25.87 11.80 6.32
CA ASP A 552 -25.70 12.08 4.89
C ASP A 552 -27.10 12.34 4.32
N THR A 553 -27.50 13.61 4.29
CA THR A 553 -28.58 14.06 3.40
C THR A 553 -28.00 14.16 2.00
N ASP A 554 -28.12 13.09 1.22
CA ASP A 554 -28.03 13.16 -0.24
C ASP A 554 -29.23 13.98 -0.74
N SER A 555 -29.01 15.27 -0.98
CA SER A 555 -29.94 16.09 -1.76
C SER A 555 -29.79 15.72 -3.23
N ASP A 556 -30.45 14.65 -3.62
CA ASP A 556 -30.75 14.34 -5.02
C ASP A 556 -31.64 15.44 -5.59
N SER A 557 -31.04 16.30 -6.41
CA SER A 557 -31.73 17.19 -7.32
C SER A 557 -32.49 16.36 -8.36
N ALA A 558 -33.74 16.02 -8.06
CA ALA A 558 -34.69 15.47 -9.01
C ALA A 558 -35.00 16.50 -10.11
N GLY A 559 -34.38 16.32 -11.28
CA GLY A 559 -34.84 16.93 -12.52
C GLY A 559 -36.14 16.27 -12.97
N SER A 560 -37.28 16.87 -12.61
CA SER A 560 -38.58 16.52 -13.15
C SER A 560 -38.64 16.94 -14.63
N THR A 561 -38.51 16.00 -15.56
CA THR A 561 -38.88 16.23 -16.95
C THR A 561 -40.30 15.73 -17.15
N THR A 562 -41.22 16.69 -17.16
CA THR A 562 -42.63 16.52 -17.48
C THR A 562 -42.77 16.21 -18.97
N THR A 563 -43.23 15.01 -19.33
CA THR A 563 -43.79 14.72 -20.66
C THR A 563 -45.30 14.52 -20.53
N GLN A 564 -46.04 15.58 -20.85
CA GLN A 564 -47.45 15.53 -21.20
C GLN A 564 -47.59 15.44 -22.73
N GLY A 565 -48.36 14.45 -23.19
CA GLY A 565 -49.36 14.55 -24.26
C GLY A 565 -48.98 14.99 -25.68
N SER A 566 -49.03 14.04 -26.61
CA SER A 566 -49.89 14.10 -27.80
C SER A 566 -50.08 12.70 -28.38
#